data_AF-A0A4Q8AEI8-F1
#
_entry.id   AF-A0A4Q8AEI8-F1
#
_cell.length_a   1.000
_cell.length_b   1.000
_cell.length_c   1.000
_cell.angle_alpha   90.00
_cell.angle_beta   90.00
_cell.angle_gamma   90.00
#
_symmetry.space_group_name_H-M   'P 1'
#
loop_
_entity.id
_entity.type
_entity.pdbx_description
1 polymer ?
#
loop_
_entity_poly.entity_id
_entity_poly.type
_entity_poly.pdbx_seq_one_letter_code
_entity_poly.pdbx_strand_id
1 'polypeptide(L)'
;MDKPKNAGDYWTGSFGASLLCTTDMNYEIQLTSVDWETADPKPVGVVPALRVYQGESDGPSPFVGLLGKPWEDEELSTDATTFVHDLTGYHIDQPCEELDGGAKNDFTELILVMEAGPEGADITRFGINYTAKGRPYRLKIENRSIMCGTAISQRPEDDPGYSDC
;
A
#
# COMPACT_ATOMS: atom_id res chain seq x y z
N MET A 1 -11.94 28.17 9.99
CA MET A 1 -10.87 27.18 9.77
C MET A 1 -10.59 26.58 11.13
N ASP A 2 -11.24 25.46 11.43
CA ASP A 2 -11.08 24.76 12.70
C ASP A 2 -9.72 24.07 12.74
N LYS A 3 -9.03 24.17 13.88
CA LYS A 3 -7.79 23.46 14.16
C LYS A 3 -8.05 21.95 14.17
N PRO A 4 -7.11 21.11 13.67
CA PRO A 4 -7.27 19.67 13.73
C PRO A 4 -7.34 19.21 15.19
N LYS A 5 -8.32 18.36 15.48
CA LYS A 5 -8.45 17.67 16.77
C LYS A 5 -7.25 16.73 16.91
N ASN A 6 -6.41 17.00 17.91
CA ASN A 6 -5.34 16.19 18.49
C ASN A 6 -4.58 15.24 17.55
N ALA A 7 -3.31 15.56 17.28
CA ALA A 7 -2.32 14.70 16.63
C ALA A 7 -1.98 13.39 17.40
N GLY A 8 -2.85 12.93 18.31
CA GLY A 8 -2.71 11.69 19.08
C GLY A 8 -3.87 10.70 18.93
N ASP A 9 -4.95 11.07 18.24
CA ASP A 9 -6.13 10.21 18.06
C ASP A 9 -6.12 9.45 16.72
N TYR A 10 -5.30 9.90 15.76
CA TYR A 10 -5.18 9.29 14.44
C TYR A 10 -3.71 9.10 14.08
N TRP A 11 -3.45 8.07 13.32
CA TRP A 11 -2.13 7.68 12.89
C TRP A 11 -2.23 7.10 11.49
N THR A 12 -1.23 7.43 10.67
CA THR A 12 -1.15 7.03 9.27
C THR A 12 0.08 6.15 9.09
N GLY A 13 -0.04 5.17 8.21
CA GLY A 13 1.11 4.37 7.77
C GLY A 13 0.82 3.71 6.44
N SER A 14 1.89 3.32 5.75
CA SER A 14 1.79 2.53 4.52
C SER A 14 1.85 1.05 4.85
N PHE A 15 0.89 0.29 4.33
CA PHE A 15 0.76 -1.14 4.59
C PHE A 15 0.56 -1.88 3.27
N GLY A 16 1.45 -2.82 3.00
CA GLY A 16 1.45 -3.57 1.76
C GLY A 16 2.16 -2.80 0.64
N ALA A 17 3.14 -3.47 0.05
CA ALA A 17 3.79 -3.06 -1.19
C ALA A 17 3.64 -4.24 -2.16
N SER A 18 2.98 -4.01 -3.30
CA SER A 18 2.84 -5.01 -4.36
C SER A 18 3.56 -4.53 -5.60
N LEU A 19 4.66 -5.19 -5.94
CA LEU A 19 5.35 -4.97 -7.21
C LEU A 19 4.40 -5.28 -8.36
N LEU A 20 4.31 -4.36 -9.32
CA LEU A 20 3.45 -4.49 -10.48
C LEU A 20 4.30 -4.82 -11.70
N CYS A 21 3.96 -5.92 -12.37
CA CYS A 21 4.62 -6.36 -13.58
C CYS A 21 3.65 -7.16 -14.47
N THR A 22 4.04 -7.38 -15.72
CA THR A 22 3.33 -8.24 -16.66
C THR A 22 4.23 -9.37 -17.17
N THR A 23 3.64 -10.54 -17.39
CA THR A 23 4.30 -11.65 -18.08
C THR A 23 4.08 -11.62 -19.59
N ASP A 24 3.18 -10.75 -20.06
CA ASP A 24 2.87 -10.61 -21.49
C ASP A 24 2.87 -9.13 -21.89
N MET A 25 3.98 -8.73 -22.49
CA MET A 25 4.22 -7.37 -22.99
C MET A 25 3.32 -6.98 -24.18
N ASN A 26 2.57 -7.93 -24.77
CA ASN A 26 1.64 -7.63 -25.85
C ASN A 26 0.24 -7.24 -25.34
N TYR A 27 0.03 -7.23 -24.02
CA TYR A 27 -1.20 -6.75 -23.42
C TYR A 27 -0.99 -5.34 -22.88
N GLU A 28 -1.82 -4.44 -23.38
CA GLU A 28 -1.99 -3.11 -22.81
C GLU A 28 -2.69 -3.26 -21.45
N ILE A 29 -1.93 -3.21 -20.35
CA ILE A 29 -2.47 -3.32 -18.98
C ILE A 29 -2.62 -1.94 -18.38
N GLN A 30 -3.86 -1.49 -18.22
CA GLN A 30 -4.16 -0.19 -17.61
C GLN A 30 -4.87 -0.38 -16.28
N LEU A 31 -4.34 0.21 -15.21
CA LEU A 31 -5.01 0.27 -13.92
C LEU A 31 -6.29 1.11 -14.02
N THR A 32 -7.29 0.74 -13.24
CA THR A 32 -8.58 1.46 -13.18
C THR A 32 -8.90 1.91 -11.77
N SER A 33 -8.73 1.03 -10.79
CA SER A 33 -8.94 1.37 -9.38
C SER A 33 -8.34 0.30 -8.48
N VAL A 34 -8.23 0.63 -7.20
CA VAL A 34 -7.96 -0.33 -6.14
C VAL A 34 -9.14 -0.34 -5.20
N ASP A 35 -9.60 -1.52 -4.83
CA ASP A 35 -10.68 -1.73 -3.87
C ASP A 35 -10.18 -2.57 -2.69
N TRP A 36 -10.90 -2.54 -1.57
CA TRP A 36 -10.51 -3.27 -0.37
C TRP A 36 -11.72 -3.70 0.45
N GLU A 37 -11.52 -4.75 1.23
CA GLU A 37 -12.48 -5.30 2.18
C GLU A 37 -11.93 -5.13 3.60
N THR A 38 -12.72 -4.57 4.51
CA THR A 38 -12.29 -4.26 5.89
C THR A 38 -13.02 -5.10 6.92
N ALA A 39 -12.36 -5.34 8.03
CA ALA A 39 -12.98 -5.81 9.27
C ALA A 39 -13.00 -4.67 10.29
N ASP A 40 -13.60 -4.91 11.46
CA ASP A 40 -13.52 -3.98 12.59
C ASP A 40 -12.21 -4.24 13.36
N PRO A 41 -11.46 -3.20 13.76
CA PRO A 41 -11.75 -1.78 13.55
C PRO A 41 -11.49 -1.34 12.09
N LYS A 42 -12.36 -0.48 11.57
CA LYS A 42 -12.25 0.00 10.19
C LYS A 42 -11.24 1.14 10.08
N PRO A 43 -10.50 1.23 8.96
CA PRO A 43 -9.70 2.41 8.67
C PRO A 43 -10.59 3.65 8.54
N VAL A 44 -10.04 4.77 8.97
CA VAL A 44 -10.62 6.11 8.78
C VAL A 44 -10.49 6.52 7.31
N GLY A 45 -9.37 6.16 6.68
CA GLY A 45 -9.11 6.39 5.27
C GLY A 45 -8.12 5.38 4.71
N VAL A 46 -8.23 5.11 3.41
CA VAL A 46 -7.24 4.34 2.65
C VAL A 46 -7.02 5.06 1.33
N VAL A 47 -5.77 5.34 1.01
CA VAL A 47 -5.34 6.03 -0.21
C VAL A 47 -4.35 5.13 -0.93
N PRO A 48 -4.72 4.55 -2.09
CA PRO A 48 -3.78 3.80 -2.90
C PRO A 48 -2.90 4.78 -3.71
N ALA A 49 -1.61 4.47 -3.82
CA ALA A 49 -0.66 5.22 -4.63
C ALA A 49 0.33 4.27 -5.30
N LEU A 50 0.83 4.64 -6.49
CA LEU A 50 2.00 3.97 -7.04
C LEU A 50 3.24 4.72 -6.63
N ARG A 51 4.27 3.97 -6.29
CA ARG A 51 5.63 4.46 -6.27
C ARG A 51 6.35 3.91 -7.49
N VAL A 52 6.79 4.83 -8.34
CA VAL A 52 7.65 4.54 -9.48
C VAL A 52 9.07 4.89 -9.05
N TYR A 53 9.93 3.89 -8.99
CA TYR A 53 11.34 4.04 -8.67
C TYR A 53 12.18 3.85 -9.92
N GLN A 54 13.16 4.73 -10.12
CA GLN A 54 14.09 4.70 -11.25
C GLN A 54 15.53 4.82 -10.73
N GLY A 55 16.26 3.71 -10.71
CA GLY A 55 17.62 3.63 -10.19
C GLY A 55 17.94 2.29 -9.56
N GLU A 56 19.14 2.19 -8.99
CA GLU A 56 19.52 1.05 -8.17
C GLU A 56 18.87 1.16 -6.78
N SER A 57 18.29 0.05 -6.31
CA SER A 57 17.66 -0.06 -5.00
C SER A 57 18.21 -1.27 -4.25
N ASP A 58 18.25 -1.18 -2.92
CA ASP A 58 18.47 -2.35 -2.06
C ASP A 58 17.24 -3.28 -2.01
N GLY A 59 16.15 -2.93 -2.73
CA GLY A 59 14.91 -3.67 -2.84
C GLY A 59 13.67 -2.78 -2.61
N PRO A 60 12.45 -3.34 -2.71
CA PRO A 60 11.26 -2.61 -2.27
C PRO A 60 11.38 -2.35 -0.76
N SER A 61 11.03 -1.15 -0.33
CA SER A 61 11.12 -0.81 1.09
C SER A 61 10.13 -1.68 1.87
N PRO A 62 10.54 -2.33 2.98
CA PRO A 62 9.58 -2.92 3.89
C PRO A 62 8.83 -1.77 4.54
N PHE A 63 7.78 -1.27 3.90
CA PHE A 63 6.82 -0.34 4.51
C PHE A 63 6.01 -1.12 5.56
N VAL A 64 6.69 -1.45 6.66
CA VAL A 64 6.09 -1.88 7.91
C VAL A 64 6.15 -0.64 8.80
N GLY A 65 5.04 0.11 8.82
CA GLY A 65 4.78 1.17 9.79
C GLY A 65 5.80 2.31 9.79
N LEU A 66 5.67 3.25 8.85
CA LEU A 66 6.20 4.58 9.10
C LEU A 66 5.42 5.19 10.27
N LEU A 67 6.16 5.42 11.34
CA LEU A 67 5.72 5.85 12.66
C LEU A 67 4.80 7.08 12.62
N GLY A 68 3.49 6.85 12.75
CA GLY A 68 2.54 7.80 13.35
C GLY A 68 2.53 9.21 12.78
N LYS A 69 2.93 9.39 11.52
CA LYS A 69 2.89 10.68 10.82
C LYS A 69 2.09 10.53 9.54
N PRO A 70 1.32 11.56 9.16
CA PRO A 70 0.66 11.60 7.86
C PRO A 70 1.69 11.32 6.76
N TRP A 71 1.31 10.52 5.78
CA TRP A 71 2.10 10.34 4.57
C TRP A 71 2.32 11.71 3.91
N GLU A 72 3.58 12.13 3.81
CA GLU A 72 3.99 13.26 2.98
C GLU A 72 4.92 12.70 1.89
N ASP A 73 4.55 12.87 0.62
CA ASP A 73 5.33 12.39 -0.53
C ASP A 73 6.80 12.81 -0.40
N GLU A 74 7.08 14.00 0.15
CA GLU A 74 8.41 14.58 0.34
C GLU A 74 9.33 13.75 1.25
N GLU A 75 8.81 13.02 2.25
CA GLU A 75 9.66 12.21 3.16
C GLU A 75 10.21 10.94 2.49
N LEU A 76 9.55 10.46 1.42
CA LEU A 76 9.93 9.26 0.68
C LEU A 76 10.37 9.55 -0.76
N SER A 77 10.21 10.80 -1.20
CA SER A 77 10.67 11.26 -2.50
C SER A 77 12.18 11.40 -2.48
N THR A 78 12.84 10.48 -3.19
CA THR A 78 14.19 10.70 -3.70
C THR A 78 14.10 11.27 -5.12
N ASP A 79 15.21 11.78 -5.66
CA ASP A 79 15.28 12.13 -7.09
C ASP A 79 14.92 10.96 -8.02
N ALA A 80 15.01 9.73 -7.51
CA ALA A 80 14.68 8.47 -8.17
C ALA A 80 13.21 8.02 -7.94
N THR A 81 12.40 8.76 -7.16
CA THR A 81 11.06 8.32 -6.77
C THR A 81 10.00 9.29 -7.27
N THR A 82 8.95 8.76 -7.91
CA THR A 82 7.73 9.50 -8.26
C THR A 82 6.51 8.80 -7.67
N PHE A 83 5.61 9.58 -7.06
CA PHE A 83 4.33 9.08 -6.58
C PHE A 83 3.19 9.42 -7.54
N VAL A 84 2.34 8.43 -7.81
CA VAL A 84 1.15 8.57 -8.66
C VAL A 84 -0.09 8.22 -7.84
N HIS A 85 -0.94 9.21 -7.60
CA HIS A 85 -2.16 9.07 -6.79
C HIS A 85 -3.42 8.83 -7.66
N ASP A 86 -3.43 9.29 -8.91
CA ASP A 86 -4.47 8.91 -9.87
C ASP A 86 -4.00 7.69 -10.67
N LEU A 87 -4.50 6.53 -10.27
CA LEU A 87 -4.15 5.25 -10.88
C LEU A 87 -4.85 5.03 -12.22
N THR A 88 -5.87 5.82 -12.54
CA THR A 88 -6.75 5.56 -13.68
C THR A 88 -5.99 5.72 -14.98
N GLY A 89 -5.88 4.65 -15.76
CA GLY A 89 -5.15 4.65 -17.03
C GLY A 89 -3.64 4.49 -16.89
N TYR A 90 -3.11 4.32 -15.66
CA TYR A 90 -1.69 4.06 -15.47
C TYR A 90 -1.31 2.73 -16.13
N HIS A 91 -0.24 2.76 -16.92
CA HIS A 91 0.19 1.64 -17.75
C HIS A 91 1.21 0.77 -17.02
N ILE A 92 0.97 -0.54 -16.97
CA ILE A 92 1.94 -1.50 -16.45
C ILE A 92 2.69 -2.12 -17.63
N ASP A 93 3.93 -1.69 -17.82
CA ASP A 93 4.83 -2.12 -18.90
C ASP A 93 6.13 -2.77 -18.39
N GLN A 94 6.25 -3.00 -17.08
CA GLN A 94 7.39 -3.69 -16.50
C GLN A 94 7.28 -5.22 -16.70
N PRO A 95 8.25 -5.89 -17.34
CA PRO A 95 8.30 -7.35 -17.42
C PRO A 95 8.58 -7.99 -16.04
N CYS A 96 7.86 -9.05 -15.68
CA CYS A 96 8.09 -9.72 -14.38
C CYS A 96 9.48 -10.37 -14.26
N GLU A 97 10.11 -10.76 -15.37
CA GLU A 97 11.47 -11.33 -15.40
C GLU A 97 12.55 -10.33 -14.97
N GLU A 98 12.28 -9.02 -15.07
CA GLU A 98 13.20 -7.98 -14.59
C GLU A 98 13.14 -7.80 -13.06
N LEU A 99 12.09 -8.33 -12.43
CA LEU A 99 11.91 -8.34 -10.98
C LEU A 99 12.40 -9.65 -10.34
N ASP A 100 12.79 -10.64 -11.14
CA ASP A 100 13.33 -11.91 -10.64
C ASP A 100 14.67 -11.67 -9.93
N GLY A 101 14.68 -11.84 -8.61
CA GLY A 101 15.83 -11.57 -7.75
C GLY A 101 15.66 -10.41 -6.76
N GLY A 102 14.44 -9.86 -6.67
CA GLY A 102 14.08 -8.71 -5.83
C GLY A 102 14.32 -7.42 -6.62
N ALA A 103 13.39 -6.47 -6.53
CA ALA A 103 13.38 -5.21 -7.30
C ALA A 103 14.61 -4.32 -6.99
N LYS A 104 15.77 -4.73 -7.52
CA LYS A 104 17.09 -4.11 -7.33
C LYS A 104 17.33 -2.95 -8.30
N ASN A 105 16.52 -2.87 -9.34
CA ASN A 105 16.50 -1.79 -10.33
C ASN A 105 15.08 -1.24 -10.43
N ASP A 106 14.86 -0.30 -11.35
CA ASP A 106 13.59 0.33 -11.69
C ASP A 106 12.38 -0.55 -11.39
N PHE A 107 11.43 -0.04 -10.62
CA PHE A 107 10.22 -0.79 -10.28
C PHE A 107 9.02 0.10 -10.07
N THR A 108 7.85 -0.48 -10.28
CA THR A 108 6.58 0.11 -9.85
C THR A 108 5.98 -0.75 -8.74
N GLU A 109 5.68 -0.12 -7.61
CA GLU A 109 4.94 -0.78 -6.51
C GLU A 109 3.64 -0.04 -6.20
N LEU A 110 2.58 -0.80 -5.97
CA LEU A 110 1.35 -0.30 -5.38
C LEU A 110 1.50 -0.27 -3.86
N ILE A 111 1.22 0.90 -3.28
CA ILE A 111 1.25 1.17 -1.85
C ILE A 111 -0.19 1.50 -1.40
N LEU A 112 -0.62 0.91 -0.29
CA LEU A 112 -1.84 1.33 0.40
C LEU A 112 -1.47 2.16 1.61
N VAL A 113 -1.78 3.44 1.58
CA VAL A 113 -1.64 4.33 2.74
C VAL A 113 -2.92 4.25 3.54
N MET A 114 -2.82 3.81 4.79
CA MET A 114 -3.96 3.62 5.67
C MET A 114 -3.89 4.62 6.83
N GLU A 115 -5.01 5.27 7.11
CA GLU A 115 -5.24 6.07 8.30
C GLU A 115 -6.15 5.31 9.24
N ALA A 116 -5.71 5.15 10.48
CA ALA A 116 -6.41 4.43 11.53
C ALA A 116 -6.80 5.38 12.68
N GLY A 117 -7.89 5.04 13.37
CA GLY A 117 -8.26 5.68 14.63
C GLY A 117 -7.57 5.04 15.83
N PRO A 118 -7.98 5.39 17.07
CA PRO A 118 -7.37 4.86 18.29
C PRO A 118 -7.54 3.34 18.45
N GLU A 119 -8.56 2.73 17.83
CA GLU A 119 -8.78 1.28 17.89
C GLU A 119 -7.89 0.51 16.90
N GLY A 120 -7.37 1.19 15.87
CA GLY A 120 -6.59 0.59 14.80
C GLY A 120 -7.35 0.49 13.48
N ALA A 121 -6.85 -0.35 12.57
CA ALA A 121 -7.49 -0.66 11.30
C ALA A 121 -7.15 -2.08 10.82
N ASP A 122 -8.10 -2.74 10.16
CA ASP A 122 -7.93 -4.06 9.54
C ASP A 122 -8.47 -4.08 8.11
N ILE A 123 -7.56 -4.14 7.13
CA ILE A 123 -7.85 -4.47 5.74
C ILE A 123 -7.62 -5.97 5.57
N THR A 124 -8.69 -6.71 5.35
CA THR A 124 -8.63 -8.17 5.21
C THR A 124 -8.09 -8.60 3.86
N ARG A 125 -8.42 -7.85 2.80
CA ARG A 125 -8.12 -8.13 1.39
C ARG A 125 -8.13 -6.84 0.58
N PHE A 126 -7.39 -6.83 -0.53
CA PHE A 126 -7.54 -5.78 -1.53
C PHE A 126 -7.51 -6.34 -2.95
N GLY A 127 -8.08 -5.58 -3.89
CA GLY A 127 -8.19 -5.93 -5.28
C GLY A 127 -7.66 -4.82 -6.18
N ILE A 128 -6.87 -5.20 -7.19
CA ILE A 128 -6.43 -4.30 -8.25
C ILE A 128 -7.34 -4.51 -9.45
N ASN A 129 -8.11 -3.50 -9.81
CA ASN A 129 -8.94 -3.50 -11.00
C ASN A 129 -8.15 -2.91 -12.16
N TYR A 130 -8.11 -3.63 -13.27
CA TYR A 130 -7.37 -3.23 -14.46
C TYR A 130 -8.11 -3.66 -15.73
N THR A 131 -7.70 -3.11 -16.86
CA THR A 131 -8.10 -3.61 -18.17
C THR A 131 -6.91 -4.24 -18.87
N ALA A 132 -7.16 -5.31 -19.63
CA ALA A 132 -6.18 -5.90 -20.54
C ALA A 132 -6.84 -6.18 -21.88
N LYS A 133 -6.32 -5.63 -22.97
CA LYS A 133 -6.97 -5.66 -24.31
C LYS A 133 -8.45 -5.20 -24.25
N GLY A 134 -8.71 -4.15 -23.47
CA GLY A 134 -10.05 -3.55 -23.31
C GLY A 134 -11.05 -4.40 -22.52
N ARG A 135 -10.63 -5.51 -21.91
CA ARG A 135 -11.49 -6.34 -21.03
C ARG A 135 -11.16 -6.04 -19.58
N PRO A 136 -12.17 -5.90 -18.69
CA PRO A 136 -11.94 -5.65 -17.28
C PRO A 136 -11.56 -6.93 -16.53
N TYR A 137 -10.63 -6.80 -15.59
CA TYR A 137 -10.16 -7.85 -14.70
C TYR A 137 -9.97 -7.30 -13.29
N ARG A 138 -10.03 -8.19 -12.30
CA ARG A 138 -9.69 -7.89 -10.89
C ARG A 138 -8.68 -8.90 -10.41
N LEU A 139 -7.48 -8.45 -10.06
CA LEU A 139 -6.48 -9.24 -9.36
C LEU A 139 -6.80 -9.18 -7.86
N LYS A 140 -7.04 -10.34 -7.25
CA LYS A 140 -7.29 -10.44 -5.81
C LYS A 140 -5.98 -10.64 -5.08
N ILE A 141 -5.72 -9.81 -4.08
CA ILE A 141 -4.56 -9.92 -3.20
C ILE A 141 -5.10 -10.25 -1.80
N GLU A 142 -4.82 -11.48 -1.37
CA GLU A 142 -5.31 -12.06 -0.11
C GLU A 142 -4.40 -11.68 1.09
N ASN A 143 -3.62 -10.62 0.95
CA ASN A 143 -2.80 -10.11 2.05
C ASN A 143 -3.69 -9.29 2.99
N ARG A 144 -3.64 -9.64 4.28
CA ARG A 144 -4.25 -8.87 5.36
C ARG A 144 -3.26 -7.80 5.84
N SER A 145 -3.75 -6.59 6.05
CA SER A 145 -2.98 -5.45 6.55
C SER A 145 -3.63 -4.91 7.81
N ILE A 146 -2.89 -4.95 8.91
CA ILE A 146 -3.37 -4.56 10.24
C ILE A 146 -2.50 -3.45 10.80
N MET A 147 -3.15 -2.49 11.43
CA MET A 147 -2.51 -1.35 12.08
C MET A 147 -3.10 -1.20 13.50
N CYS A 148 -2.30 -1.48 14.53
CA CYS A 148 -2.68 -1.59 15.96
C CYS A 148 -2.86 -0.26 16.71
N GLY A 149 -4.08 0.19 16.94
CA GLY A 149 -4.33 1.54 17.48
C GLY A 149 -3.75 1.82 18.87
N THR A 150 -3.67 3.11 19.24
CA THR A 150 -3.13 3.56 20.53
C THR A 150 -3.97 3.16 21.74
N ALA A 151 -5.24 2.78 21.54
CA ALA A 151 -6.10 2.23 22.59
C ALA A 151 -5.75 0.77 22.94
N ILE A 152 -4.97 0.09 22.09
CA ILE A 152 -4.44 -1.24 22.38
C ILE A 152 -3.23 -1.06 23.31
N SER A 153 -3.48 -1.01 24.62
CA SER A 153 -2.42 -1.01 25.62
C SER A 153 -1.71 -2.36 25.62
N GLN A 154 -0.38 -2.36 25.54
CA GLN A 154 0.43 -3.58 25.61
C GLN A 154 0.08 -4.52 26.79
N ARG A 155 0.10 -5.84 26.51
CA ARG A 155 0.34 -7.05 27.37
C ARG A 155 -0.85 -7.80 28.02
N PRO A 156 -0.76 -9.14 28.18
CA PRO A 156 0.41 -9.95 28.58
C PRO A 156 0.99 -10.93 27.54
N GLU A 157 2.25 -11.30 27.73
CA GLU A 157 3.12 -12.15 26.89
C GLU A 157 2.65 -13.60 26.66
N ASP A 158 1.44 -13.96 27.10
CA ASP A 158 0.99 -15.36 27.22
C ASP A 158 -0.26 -15.71 26.40
N ASP A 159 -0.72 -14.85 25.47
CA ASP A 159 -1.83 -15.17 24.57
C ASP A 159 -1.35 -15.39 23.12
N PRO A 160 -1.19 -16.65 22.67
CA PRO A 160 -0.73 -16.96 21.32
C PRO A 160 -1.75 -16.62 20.21
N GLY A 161 -2.95 -16.13 20.57
CA GLY A 161 -3.96 -15.65 19.63
C GLY A 161 -3.86 -14.15 19.29
N TYR A 162 -2.97 -13.41 19.97
CA TYR A 162 -2.82 -11.95 19.85
C TYR A 162 -1.62 -11.53 18.98
N SER A 163 -1.19 -12.36 18.03
CA SER A 163 -0.04 -12.08 17.15
C SER A 163 -0.25 -10.94 16.16
N ASP A 164 -1.47 -10.42 16.07
CA ASP A 164 -1.91 -9.60 14.95
C ASP A 164 -2.24 -8.14 15.34
N CYS A 165 -2.13 -7.76 16.64
CA CYS A 165 -2.22 -6.37 17.12
C CYS A 165 -1.36 -6.10 18.38
#